data_AF-A0A0L0CS03-F1
#
_entry.id   AF-A0A0L0CS03-F1
#
_cell.length_a   1.000
_cell.length_b   1.000
_cell.length_c   1.000
_cell.angle_alpha   90.00
_cell.angle_beta   90.00
_cell.angle_gamma   90.00
#
_symmetry.space_group_name_H-M   'P 1'
#
loop_
_entity.id
_entity.type
_entity.pdbx_description
1 polymer ?
#
loop_
_entity_poly.entity_id
_entity_poly.type
_entity_poly.pdbx_seq_one_letter_code
_entity_poly.pdbx_strand_id
1 'polypeptide(L)'
;MSIITTNLLKTARLSLRSLVVPSITKYQYSVQAATGNEVVVQRLEGSQTGITVLGLNRPEAKNAFSRGLVETFSDILSELKRDNQSRVVILRSLTPGIFCAGADLKERKSMKQEDVSAFVSSLRELLVTIEQLPMPVIAALDGAALGGGLEMALACDMRTAADTTKMGLVETKLAIIPGAGGTQRLPRILSPSLAKELIFTARVFNGKDAKEMGIVNHVVPQNETKDAAYQKAVALAEEILPNGPIGVRMAKLAIDKGIQVDLNSGYSIEEVCYAQVIPTKDRLEGLQAFAEKPDIIEPPYKVGKGHVCLVLNREIRIPQHVVTELWQNATTRYCIDGGANRWRQFLKLYETTGGCVLKSPDIISGDFDSITEETRQYFNSQDTQYIHTPDQSATDFTKAIKTVRPILQEQQIQDIIVYHDTSGRFDQIMANINTIYKFEQDFFNIYLLSGNSLTWLLKPGKHSITIPSELVQAQRWCALIPVGQEATNVTTKGLKWNLTNSCLKFGGMVSTSNTYALCSVEVETNTPLIWSMGIFNFSDD
;
A
#
# COMPACT_ATOMS: atom_id res chain seq x y z
N MET A 1 -9.70 -10.42 -30.42
CA MET A 1 -8.65 -10.75 -29.44
C MET A 1 -8.84 -9.92 -28.18
N SER A 2 -9.93 -10.14 -27.44
CA SER A 2 -10.39 -9.25 -26.35
C SER A 2 -11.28 -9.99 -25.36
N ILE A 3 -10.92 -11.20 -24.95
CA ILE A 3 -11.86 -12.09 -24.24
C ILE A 3 -11.36 -12.55 -22.87
N ILE A 4 -10.06 -12.78 -22.67
CA ILE A 4 -9.53 -13.13 -21.35
C ILE A 4 -9.55 -11.94 -20.41
N THR A 5 -9.16 -10.75 -20.87
CA THR A 5 -9.29 -9.55 -20.05
C THR A 5 -10.76 -9.17 -19.80
N THR A 6 -11.70 -9.47 -20.71
CA THR A 6 -13.07 -8.95 -20.58
C THR A 6 -14.04 -9.85 -19.81
N ASN A 7 -13.86 -11.17 -19.78
CA ASN A 7 -14.80 -12.08 -19.09
C ASN A 7 -14.37 -12.49 -17.68
N LEU A 8 -13.12 -12.20 -17.29
CA LEU A 8 -12.72 -11.99 -15.90
C LEU A 8 -13.35 -10.73 -15.28
N LEU A 9 -13.97 -9.84 -16.09
CA LEU A 9 -14.30 -8.45 -15.73
C LEU A 9 -15.78 -8.04 -15.94
N LYS A 10 -16.75 -8.96 -15.88
CA LYS A 10 -18.17 -8.62 -16.20
C LYS A 10 -19.23 -8.82 -15.12
N THR A 11 -18.84 -8.78 -13.84
CA THR A 11 -19.80 -8.81 -12.72
C THR A 11 -19.63 -7.63 -11.76
N ALA A 12 -19.52 -6.41 -12.28
CA ALA A 12 -19.63 -5.18 -11.49
C ALA A 12 -20.51 -4.16 -12.24
N ARG A 13 -21.80 -4.48 -12.36
CA ARG A 13 -22.83 -3.49 -12.67
C ARG A 13 -23.99 -3.70 -11.71
N LEU A 14 -23.96 -2.94 -10.61
CA LEU A 14 -25.10 -2.17 -10.12
C LEU A 14 -24.60 -1.20 -9.05
N SER A 15 -25.09 0.03 -9.14
CA SER A 15 -24.76 1.20 -8.31
C SER A 15 -23.41 1.87 -8.61
N LEU A 16 -23.40 2.77 -9.59
CA LEU A 16 -22.68 4.04 -9.49
C LEU A 16 -23.37 5.05 -10.41
N ARG A 17 -24.21 5.90 -9.80
CA ARG A 17 -24.51 7.21 -10.36
C ARG A 17 -23.18 7.96 -10.44
N SER A 18 -22.87 8.43 -11.64
CA SER A 18 -21.95 9.53 -11.99
C SER A 18 -21.04 10.05 -10.86
N LEU A 19 -19.75 9.72 -10.92
CA LEU A 19 -18.70 10.58 -10.36
C LEU A 19 -17.76 10.97 -11.49
N VAL A 20 -17.98 12.19 -11.95
CA VAL A 20 -17.07 12.99 -12.75
C VAL A 20 -15.77 13.12 -11.96
N VAL A 21 -14.64 12.79 -12.58
CA VAL A 21 -13.30 13.08 -12.04
C VAL A 21 -13.10 14.60 -12.09
N PRO A 22 -12.91 15.31 -10.97
CA PRO A 22 -12.48 16.68 -11.03
C PRO A 22 -10.96 16.70 -11.25
N SER A 23 -10.56 17.47 -12.25
CA SER A 23 -9.21 17.98 -12.44
C SER A 23 -8.62 18.48 -11.12
N ILE A 24 -7.31 18.26 -10.94
CA ILE A 24 -6.51 18.83 -9.84
C ILE A 24 -6.77 20.35 -9.82
N THR A 25 -7.64 20.76 -8.89
CA THR A 25 -8.00 22.15 -8.71
C THR A 25 -6.98 22.71 -7.72
N LYS A 26 -6.26 23.77 -8.12
CA LYS A 26 -5.49 24.58 -7.18
C LYS A 26 -6.45 25.09 -6.11
N TYR A 27 -6.45 24.48 -4.94
CA TYR A 27 -7.23 25.00 -3.82
C TYR A 27 -6.54 26.25 -3.30
N GLN A 28 -7.12 27.41 -3.60
CA GLN A 28 -6.85 28.63 -2.85
C GLN A 28 -7.34 28.41 -1.42
N TYR A 29 -6.41 28.33 -0.47
CA TYR A 29 -6.69 28.42 0.95
C TYR A 29 -7.32 29.78 1.25
N SER A 30 -8.65 29.86 1.30
CA SER A 30 -9.35 31.02 1.86
C SER A 30 -9.29 30.92 3.38
N VAL A 31 -8.22 31.45 3.96
CA VAL A 31 -8.18 31.76 5.39
C VAL A 31 -9.07 32.98 5.61
N GLN A 32 -10.37 32.77 5.83
CA GLN A 32 -11.15 33.73 6.60
C GLN A 32 -10.79 33.50 8.07
N ALA A 33 -9.65 34.09 8.50
CA ALA A 33 -9.36 34.23 9.90
C ALA A 33 -10.50 35.05 10.51
N ALA A 34 -11.29 34.44 11.40
CA ALA A 34 -12.10 35.21 12.33
C ALA A 34 -11.13 36.10 13.11
N THR A 35 -11.15 37.41 12.83
CA THR A 35 -10.36 38.41 13.53
C THR A 35 -10.70 38.35 15.02
N GLY A 36 -9.80 37.80 15.85
CA GLY A 36 -9.94 37.84 17.31
C GLY A 36 -9.41 36.63 18.08
N ASN A 37 -9.35 35.43 17.49
CA ASN A 37 -8.97 34.22 18.24
C ASN A 37 -7.48 33.90 18.10
N GLU A 38 -6.75 33.85 19.23
CA GLU A 38 -5.32 33.51 19.27
C GLU A 38 -5.04 32.03 18.96
N VAL A 39 -6.05 31.16 19.09
CA VAL A 39 -6.05 29.76 18.67
C VAL A 39 -7.26 29.49 17.78
N VAL A 40 -7.03 29.03 16.56
CA VAL A 40 -8.07 28.64 15.62
C VAL A 40 -8.20 27.13 15.60
N VAL A 41 -9.42 26.62 15.77
CA VAL A 41 -9.74 25.19 15.66
C VAL A 41 -10.46 24.96 14.34
N GLN A 42 -9.89 24.11 13.48
CA GLN A 42 -10.47 23.77 12.18
C GLN A 42 -10.62 22.25 12.06
N ARG A 43 -11.83 21.76 11.79
CA ARG A 43 -12.06 20.36 11.42
C ARG A 43 -12.00 20.25 9.90
N LEU A 44 -11.18 19.35 9.39
CA LEU A 44 -11.10 19.10 7.94
C LEU A 44 -12.28 18.23 7.49
N GLU A 45 -12.69 18.38 6.24
CA GLU A 45 -13.85 17.74 5.65
C GLU A 45 -13.46 16.80 4.49
N GLY A 46 -14.44 16.11 3.91
CA GLY A 46 -14.22 15.21 2.77
C GLY A 46 -13.35 14.00 3.15
N SER A 47 -12.35 13.68 2.34
CA SER A 47 -11.41 12.57 2.60
C SER A 47 -10.55 12.77 3.85
N GLN A 48 -10.50 13.99 4.39
CA GLN A 48 -9.72 14.37 5.57
C GLN A 48 -10.59 14.46 6.85
N THR A 49 -11.84 14.01 6.77
CA THR A 49 -12.76 13.96 7.92
C THR A 49 -12.13 13.16 9.06
N GLY A 50 -12.04 13.79 10.23
CA GLY A 50 -11.38 13.23 11.43
C GLY A 50 -10.03 13.88 11.76
N ILE A 51 -9.49 14.74 10.88
CA ILE A 51 -8.34 15.58 11.20
C ILE A 51 -8.82 16.90 11.78
N THR A 52 -8.29 17.26 12.96
CA THR A 52 -8.51 18.57 13.59
C THR A 52 -7.22 19.37 13.64
N VAL A 53 -7.23 20.58 13.11
CA VAL A 53 -6.09 21.48 13.06
C VAL A 53 -6.23 22.56 14.14
N LEU A 54 -5.20 22.68 14.97
CA LEU A 54 -5.02 23.75 15.96
C LEU A 54 -3.99 24.74 15.41
N GLY A 55 -4.46 25.91 14.99
CA GLY A 55 -3.65 26.96 14.40
C GLY A 55 -3.38 28.10 15.37
N LEU A 56 -2.12 28.31 15.75
CA LEU A 56 -1.73 29.51 16.51
C LEU A 56 -1.77 30.75 15.61
N ASN A 57 -2.45 31.79 16.08
CA ASN A 57 -2.77 32.99 15.31
C ASN A 57 -2.58 34.28 16.13
N ARG A 58 -1.34 34.50 16.58
CA ARG A 58 -0.92 35.69 17.34
C ARG A 58 0.35 36.29 16.72
N PRO A 59 0.29 36.74 15.45
CA PRO A 59 1.48 37.11 14.65
C PRO A 59 2.28 38.27 15.25
N GLU A 60 1.61 39.27 15.83
CA GLU A 60 2.21 40.47 16.44
C GLU A 60 3.12 40.17 17.63
N ALA A 61 2.87 39.04 18.31
CA ALA A 61 3.69 38.55 19.41
C ALA A 61 4.44 37.26 19.04
N LYS A 62 4.53 36.92 17.74
CA LYS A 62 5.24 35.72 17.26
C LYS A 62 4.73 34.42 17.90
N ASN A 63 3.42 34.33 18.13
CA ASN A 63 2.75 33.23 18.83
C ASN A 63 3.37 32.93 20.21
N ALA A 64 3.90 33.94 20.90
CA ALA A 64 4.41 33.76 22.25
C ALA A 64 3.27 33.48 23.25
N PHE A 65 3.53 32.62 24.24
CA PHE A 65 2.61 32.28 25.32
C PHE A 65 2.38 33.48 26.24
N SER A 66 1.24 34.14 26.06
CA SER A 66 0.60 35.03 27.04
C SER A 66 -0.21 34.20 28.05
N ARG A 67 -0.62 34.81 29.17
CA ARG A 67 -1.59 34.15 30.08
C ARG A 67 -2.90 33.79 29.36
N GLY A 68 -3.45 34.73 28.60
CA GLY A 68 -4.71 34.54 27.87
C GLY A 68 -4.64 33.41 26.82
N LEU A 69 -3.51 33.29 26.12
CA LEU A 69 -3.29 32.20 25.17
C LEU A 69 -3.25 30.85 25.90
N VAL A 70 -2.54 30.77 27.03
CA VAL A 70 -2.44 29.51 27.81
C VAL A 70 -3.82 29.07 28.34
N GLU A 71 -4.61 30.01 28.87
CA GLU A 71 -5.97 29.74 29.35
C GLU A 71 -6.88 29.26 28.20
N THR A 72 -6.98 30.05 27.13
CA THR A 72 -7.83 29.74 25.97
C THR A 72 -7.45 28.40 25.34
N PHE A 73 -6.14 28.12 25.22
CA PHE A 73 -5.69 26.87 24.64
C PHE A 73 -5.98 25.67 25.57
N SER A 74 -5.89 25.85 26.88
CA SER A 74 -6.23 24.80 27.85
C SER A 74 -7.70 24.41 27.79
N ASP A 75 -8.61 25.38 27.59
CA ASP A 75 -10.04 25.12 27.40
C ASP A 75 -10.30 24.30 26.12
N ILE A 76 -9.69 24.70 25.00
CA ILE A 76 -9.79 23.99 23.72
C ILE A 76 -9.31 22.54 23.84
N LEU A 77 -8.16 22.30 24.49
CA LEU A 77 -7.64 20.95 24.68
C LEU A 77 -8.53 20.11 25.60
N SER A 78 -9.15 20.74 26.60
CA SER A 78 -10.10 20.08 27.51
C SER A 78 -11.37 19.62 26.81
N GLU A 79 -11.82 20.36 25.79
CA GLU A 79 -12.89 19.96 24.89
C GLU A 79 -12.45 18.83 23.95
N LEU A 80 -11.30 18.96 23.30
CA LEU A 80 -10.76 17.94 22.39
C LEU A 80 -10.52 16.59 23.07
N LYS A 81 -10.11 16.59 24.34
CA LYS A 81 -9.95 15.35 25.11
C LYS A 81 -11.23 14.51 25.19
N ARG A 82 -12.40 15.15 25.11
CA ARG A 82 -13.73 14.51 25.13
C ARG A 82 -14.31 14.31 23.74
N ASP A 83 -13.59 14.70 22.69
CA ASP A 83 -14.07 14.63 21.32
C ASP A 83 -13.88 13.22 20.71
N ASN A 84 -14.99 12.66 20.25
CA ASN A 84 -15.02 11.36 19.57
C ASN A 84 -14.93 11.46 18.05
N GLN A 85 -14.97 12.67 17.49
CA GLN A 85 -14.83 12.87 16.03
C GLN A 85 -13.38 13.07 15.61
N SER A 86 -12.55 13.70 16.46
CA SER A 86 -11.13 13.88 16.18
C SER A 86 -10.36 12.56 16.29
N ARG A 87 -9.82 12.13 15.14
CA ARG A 87 -8.96 10.94 14.98
C ARG A 87 -7.48 11.29 15.01
N VAL A 88 -7.09 12.46 14.52
CA VAL A 88 -5.73 13.00 14.55
C VAL A 88 -5.79 14.51 14.76
N VAL A 89 -4.87 15.06 15.58
CA VAL A 89 -4.73 16.51 15.77
C VAL A 89 -3.44 16.98 15.11
N ILE A 90 -3.50 18.09 14.37
CA ILE A 90 -2.33 18.77 13.81
C ILE A 90 -2.19 20.12 14.49
N LEU A 91 -1.06 20.36 15.16
CA LEU A 91 -0.72 21.65 15.74
C LEU A 91 0.20 22.40 14.77
N ARG A 92 -0.24 23.57 14.31
CA ARG A 92 0.52 24.41 13.37
C ARG A 92 0.47 25.88 13.79
N SER A 93 1.24 26.69 13.08
CA SER A 93 1.04 28.13 13.06
C SER A 93 0.31 28.59 11.81
N LEU A 94 -0.50 29.64 11.97
CA LEU A 94 -1.05 30.44 10.86
C LEU A 94 -0.18 31.67 10.54
N THR A 95 0.93 31.87 11.27
CA THR A 95 1.88 32.96 11.06
C THR A 95 3.08 32.47 10.22
N PRO A 96 3.27 32.94 8.98
CA PRO A 96 4.35 32.44 8.13
C PRO A 96 5.74 32.68 8.73
N GLY A 97 6.57 31.62 8.76
CA GLY A 97 7.95 31.68 9.27
C GLY A 97 8.09 31.68 10.79
N ILE A 98 6.99 31.58 11.54
CA ILE A 98 6.99 31.49 13.00
C ILE A 98 6.12 30.33 13.42
N PHE A 99 6.63 29.40 14.21
CA PHE A 99 5.78 28.42 14.88
C PHE A 99 5.32 29.00 16.22
N CYS A 100 6.25 29.18 17.15
CA CYS A 100 6.04 29.79 18.46
C CYS A 100 7.38 30.25 19.05
N ALA A 101 7.45 31.51 19.51
CA ALA A 101 8.65 32.10 20.08
C ALA A 101 8.91 31.75 21.57
N GLY A 102 8.04 30.96 22.20
CA GLY A 102 8.13 30.60 23.62
C GLY A 102 7.32 31.55 24.51
N ALA A 103 7.77 31.78 25.74
CA ALA A 103 7.07 32.66 26.68
C ALA A 103 7.07 34.13 26.21
N ASP A 104 5.98 34.86 26.47
CA ASP A 104 5.91 36.29 26.17
C ASP A 104 6.80 37.10 27.13
N LEU A 105 8.00 37.47 26.66
CA LEU A 105 8.97 38.21 27.45
C LEU A 105 8.49 39.60 27.88
N LYS A 106 7.53 40.21 27.15
CA LYS A 106 6.96 41.51 27.53
C LYS A 106 6.08 41.36 28.77
N GLU A 107 5.20 40.35 28.79
CA GLU A 107 4.41 40.02 29.97
C GLU A 107 5.32 39.59 31.13
N ARG A 108 6.35 38.78 30.84
CA ARG A 108 7.27 38.27 31.84
C ARG A 108 8.01 39.37 32.61
N LYS A 109 8.37 40.46 31.92
CA LYS A 109 9.05 41.61 32.53
C LYS A 109 8.20 42.31 33.60
N SER A 110 6.87 42.25 33.49
CA SER A 110 5.92 42.87 34.43
C SER A 110 5.42 41.93 35.53
N MET A 111 5.77 40.63 35.51
CA MET A 111 5.29 39.67 36.51
C MET A 111 6.05 39.77 37.83
N LYS A 112 5.35 39.62 38.96
CA LYS A 112 5.99 39.43 40.27
C LYS A 112 6.61 38.02 40.35
N GLN A 113 7.59 37.84 41.22
CA GLN A 113 8.28 36.55 41.36
C GLN A 113 7.34 35.38 41.74
N GLU A 114 6.25 35.66 42.45
CA GLU A 114 5.23 34.69 42.84
C GLU A 114 4.43 34.21 41.62
N ASP A 115 4.00 35.17 40.79
CA ASP A 115 3.30 34.96 39.52
C ASP A 115 4.14 34.19 38.50
N VAL A 116 5.47 34.36 38.61
CA VAL A 116 6.44 33.80 37.69
C VAL A 116 6.38 32.27 37.70
N SER A 117 6.30 31.68 38.90
CA SER A 117 6.21 30.23 39.10
C SER A 117 4.87 29.70 38.64
N ALA A 118 3.77 30.36 39.00
CA ALA A 118 2.42 29.93 38.65
C ALA A 118 2.22 29.86 37.12
N PHE A 119 2.70 30.86 36.39
CA PHE A 119 2.62 30.87 34.92
C PHE A 119 3.44 29.76 34.26
N VAL A 120 4.64 29.46 34.78
CA VAL A 120 5.47 28.38 34.21
C VAL A 120 4.83 27.01 34.48
N SER A 121 4.22 26.82 35.65
CA SER A 121 3.45 25.62 35.96
C SER A 121 2.23 25.47 35.04
N SER A 122 1.44 26.54 34.83
CA SER A 122 0.27 26.46 33.94
C SER A 122 0.65 26.19 32.49
N LEU A 123 1.73 26.79 32.00
CA LEU A 123 2.27 26.47 30.67
C LEU A 123 2.71 25.00 30.58
N ARG A 124 3.38 24.46 31.62
CA ARG A 124 3.75 23.05 31.66
C ARG A 124 2.53 22.14 31.63
N GLU A 125 1.49 22.45 32.39
CA GLU A 125 0.23 21.70 32.43
C GLU A 125 -0.50 21.71 31.08
N LEU A 126 -0.52 22.86 30.38
CA LEU A 126 -1.00 22.96 29.01
C LEU A 126 -0.27 21.95 28.10
N LEU A 127 1.07 21.95 28.13
CA LEU A 127 1.85 21.04 27.28
C LEU A 127 1.69 19.57 27.66
N VAL A 128 1.55 19.26 28.95
CA VAL A 128 1.20 17.90 29.42
C VAL A 128 -0.18 17.49 28.91
N THR A 129 -1.13 18.42 28.81
CA THR A 129 -2.46 18.14 28.26
C THR A 129 -2.39 17.78 26.77
N ILE A 130 -1.53 18.45 25.99
CA ILE A 130 -1.27 18.10 24.58
C ILE A 130 -0.73 16.66 24.48
N GLU A 131 0.28 16.34 25.28
CA GLU A 131 0.90 15.00 25.33
C GLU A 131 -0.15 13.93 25.66
N GLN A 132 -1.05 14.21 26.60
CA GLN A 132 -2.07 13.27 27.07
C GLN A 132 -3.37 13.26 26.24
N LEU A 133 -3.45 13.96 25.11
CA LEU A 133 -4.59 13.83 24.21
C LEU A 133 -4.71 12.35 23.74
N PRO A 134 -5.93 11.78 23.73
CA PRO A 134 -6.10 10.36 23.45
C PRO A 134 -5.72 10.00 22.01
N MET A 135 -5.95 10.92 21.06
CA MET A 135 -5.60 10.76 19.65
C MET A 135 -4.15 11.21 19.38
N PRO A 136 -3.54 10.75 18.26
CA PRO A 136 -2.23 11.23 17.84
C PRO A 136 -2.20 12.73 17.57
N VAL A 137 -1.10 13.38 17.93
CA VAL A 137 -0.83 14.80 17.74
C VAL A 137 0.44 15.00 16.92
N ILE A 138 0.33 15.75 15.82
CA ILE A 138 1.44 16.06 14.91
C ILE A 138 1.76 17.56 14.97
N ALA A 139 2.99 17.93 15.31
CA ALA A 139 3.46 19.30 15.18
C ALA A 139 3.96 19.57 13.75
N ALA A 140 3.47 20.64 13.14
CA ALA A 140 3.89 21.14 11.83
C ALA A 140 4.73 22.43 11.99
N LEU A 141 6.06 22.29 11.86
CA LEU A 141 7.03 23.33 12.14
C LEU A 141 7.50 24.01 10.84
N ASP A 142 6.74 25.00 10.37
CA ASP A 142 7.07 25.82 9.18
C ASP A 142 7.87 27.09 9.50
N GLY A 143 8.28 27.26 10.76
CA GLY A 143 8.87 28.50 11.25
C GLY A 143 9.54 28.37 12.61
N ALA A 144 10.06 29.48 13.13
CA ALA A 144 10.82 29.46 14.38
C ALA A 144 10.03 28.86 15.57
N ALA A 145 10.60 27.84 16.22
CA ALA A 145 10.08 27.17 17.40
C ALA A 145 11.13 27.24 18.53
N LEU A 146 11.00 28.22 19.42
CA LEU A 146 12.01 28.51 20.45
C LEU A 146 11.43 28.37 21.85
N GLY A 147 12.26 27.88 22.78
CA GLY A 147 11.89 27.67 24.17
C GLY A 147 10.58 26.89 24.31
N GLY A 148 9.59 27.48 24.98
CA GLY A 148 8.24 26.93 25.10
C GLY A 148 7.61 26.45 23.76
N GLY A 149 7.94 27.10 22.63
CA GLY A 149 7.46 26.68 21.31
C GLY A 149 8.04 25.33 20.86
N LEU A 150 9.33 25.09 21.13
CA LEU A 150 9.94 23.77 20.93
C LEU A 150 9.43 22.78 21.99
N GLU A 151 9.27 23.20 23.25
CA GLU A 151 8.70 22.33 24.30
C GLU A 151 7.29 21.83 23.93
N MET A 152 6.48 22.67 23.28
CA MET A 152 5.16 22.30 22.75
C MET A 152 5.27 21.30 21.60
N ALA A 153 6.20 21.49 20.68
CA ALA A 153 6.45 20.52 19.60
C ALA A 153 6.94 19.16 20.15
N LEU A 154 7.77 19.18 21.20
CA LEU A 154 8.25 17.97 21.88
C LEU A 154 7.14 17.24 22.65
N ALA A 155 6.07 17.95 23.04
CA ALA A 155 4.89 17.34 23.66
C ALA A 155 3.95 16.65 22.67
N CYS A 156 4.10 16.91 21.37
CA CYS A 156 3.37 16.19 20.33
C CYS A 156 4.01 14.82 20.08
N ASP A 157 3.24 13.85 19.57
CA ASP A 157 3.73 12.48 19.31
C ASP A 157 4.75 12.49 18.15
N MET A 158 4.45 13.28 17.12
CA MET A 158 5.24 13.38 15.89
C MET A 158 5.52 14.84 15.52
N ARG A 159 6.63 15.06 14.84
CA ARG A 159 7.06 16.38 14.36
C ARG A 159 7.44 16.32 12.89
N THR A 160 6.89 17.24 12.12
CA THR A 160 7.29 17.54 10.74
C THR A 160 7.88 18.94 10.72
N ALA A 161 8.92 19.18 9.94
CA ALA A 161 9.57 20.47 9.85
C ALA A 161 9.96 20.84 8.43
N ALA A 162 9.91 22.12 8.11
CA ALA A 162 10.61 22.63 6.95
C ALA A 162 12.12 22.64 7.21
N ASP A 163 12.93 22.47 6.17
CA ASP A 163 14.39 22.46 6.29
C ASP A 163 14.98 23.77 6.85
N THR A 164 14.32 24.89 6.58
CA THR A 164 14.69 26.24 7.06
C THR A 164 14.18 26.57 8.46
N THR A 165 13.39 25.69 9.09
CA THR A 165 12.82 25.90 10.44
C THR A 165 13.91 26.02 11.48
N LYS A 166 13.85 27.08 12.30
CA LYS A 166 14.80 27.30 13.41
C LYS A 166 14.23 26.79 14.73
N MET A 167 14.98 25.95 15.42
CA MET A 167 14.57 25.32 16.68
C MET A 167 15.64 25.48 17.76
N GLY A 168 15.24 25.60 19.02
CA GLY A 168 16.18 25.58 20.14
C GLY A 168 15.58 25.91 21.49
N LEU A 169 16.15 25.32 22.54
CA LEU A 169 15.92 25.68 23.93
C LEU A 169 17.02 26.66 24.37
N VAL A 170 16.70 27.95 24.38
CA VAL A 170 17.69 29.05 24.52
C VAL A 170 17.69 29.71 25.90
N GLU A 171 16.95 29.15 26.85
CA GLU A 171 16.66 29.69 28.18
C GLU A 171 17.91 30.00 29.01
N THR A 172 18.98 29.22 28.86
CA THR A 172 20.23 29.41 29.63
C THR A 172 20.94 30.72 29.30
N LYS A 173 20.73 31.28 28.10
CA LYS A 173 21.18 32.66 27.76
C LYS A 173 20.42 33.74 28.53
N LEU A 174 19.25 33.42 29.07
CA LEU A 174 18.42 34.29 29.91
C LEU A 174 18.57 33.96 31.40
N ALA A 175 19.59 33.19 31.79
CA ALA A 175 19.82 32.72 33.16
C ALA A 175 18.64 31.93 33.77
N ILE A 176 17.87 31.24 32.93
CA ILE A 176 16.78 30.34 33.32
C ILE A 176 16.93 28.99 32.62
N ILE A 177 16.01 28.05 32.87
CA ILE A 177 15.99 26.72 32.24
C ILE A 177 14.69 26.51 31.44
N PRO A 178 14.65 25.57 30.49
CA PRO A 178 13.41 25.14 29.85
C PRO A 178 12.41 24.65 30.91
N GLY A 179 11.30 25.37 31.04
CA GLY A 179 10.41 25.29 32.19
C GLY A 179 9.13 24.50 31.95
N ALA A 180 8.76 24.22 30.70
CA ALA A 180 7.50 23.58 30.33
C ALA A 180 7.67 22.10 29.90
N GLY A 181 8.79 21.48 30.26
CA GLY A 181 9.06 20.05 30.11
C GLY A 181 10.21 19.71 29.15
N GLY A 182 10.89 20.70 28.56
CA GLY A 182 12.01 20.52 27.65
C GLY A 182 13.20 19.79 28.28
N THR A 183 13.46 20.01 29.58
CA THR A 183 14.47 19.28 30.35
C THR A 183 14.12 17.80 30.56
N GLN A 184 12.89 17.39 30.28
CA GLN A 184 12.42 16.01 30.42
C GLN A 184 12.20 15.33 29.07
N ARG A 185 11.55 16.02 28.12
CA ARG A 185 11.21 15.46 26.80
C ARG A 185 12.42 15.37 25.87
N LEU A 186 13.26 16.42 25.82
CA LEU A 186 14.41 16.42 24.90
C LEU A 186 15.41 15.29 25.22
N PRO A 187 15.78 15.02 26.49
CA PRO A 187 16.64 13.88 26.84
C PRO A 187 15.99 12.49 26.73
N ARG A 188 14.67 12.41 26.47
CA ARG A 188 13.98 11.13 26.17
C ARG A 188 13.94 10.86 24.67
N ILE A 189 13.98 11.92 23.86
CA ILE A 189 14.08 11.84 22.39
C ILE A 189 15.54 11.65 21.96
N LEU A 190 16.48 12.32 22.65
CA LEU A 190 17.91 12.27 22.39
C LEU A 190 18.65 11.54 23.51
N SER A 191 19.97 11.36 23.36
CA SER A 191 20.80 11.03 24.52
C SER A 191 20.84 12.21 25.51
N PRO A 192 20.93 11.94 26.83
CA PRO A 192 21.11 12.99 27.82
C PRO A 192 22.32 13.90 27.55
N SER A 193 23.37 13.38 26.92
CA SER A 193 24.55 14.17 26.57
C SER A 193 24.26 15.20 25.49
N LEU A 194 23.60 14.81 24.41
CA LEU A 194 23.27 15.74 23.32
C LEU A 194 22.22 16.77 23.75
N ALA A 195 21.22 16.35 24.54
CA ALA A 195 20.25 17.27 25.11
C ALA A 195 20.91 18.32 26.03
N LYS A 196 21.88 17.92 26.86
CA LYS A 196 22.67 18.84 27.68
C LYS A 196 23.50 19.80 26.83
N GLU A 197 24.15 19.32 25.77
CA GLU A 197 24.90 20.19 24.85
C GLU A 197 23.99 21.30 24.28
N LEU A 198 22.82 20.94 23.75
CA LEU A 198 21.88 21.89 23.17
C LEU A 198 21.38 22.91 24.20
N ILE A 199 21.02 22.47 25.42
CA ILE A 199 20.50 23.34 26.49
C ILE A 199 21.61 24.21 27.09
N PHE A 200 22.80 23.67 27.35
CA PHE A 200 23.92 24.41 27.95
C PHE A 200 24.47 25.48 27.00
N THR A 201 24.55 25.17 25.70
CA THR A 201 25.00 26.12 24.69
C THR A 201 23.91 27.07 24.21
N ALA A 202 22.64 26.79 24.55
CA ALA A 202 21.48 27.49 24.00
C ALA A 202 21.56 27.61 22.46
N ARG A 203 21.94 26.49 21.81
CA ARG A 203 22.14 26.42 20.35
C ARG A 203 20.80 26.42 19.63
N VAL A 204 20.73 27.22 18.58
CA VAL A 204 19.64 27.17 17.59
C VAL A 204 20.13 26.36 16.39
N PHE A 205 19.31 25.43 15.94
CA PHE A 205 19.61 24.53 14.82
C PHE A 205 18.45 24.54 13.80
N ASN A 206 18.70 24.04 12.59
CA ASN A 206 17.72 24.05 11.51
C ASN A 206 16.90 22.73 11.43
N GLY A 207 15.98 22.64 10.46
CA GLY A 207 15.15 21.44 10.26
C GLY A 207 15.92 20.20 9.82
N LYS A 208 16.98 20.36 9.02
CA LYS A 208 17.86 19.26 8.60
C LYS A 208 18.64 18.70 9.77
N ASP A 209 19.30 19.57 10.53
CA ASP A 209 20.05 19.18 11.74
C ASP A 209 19.12 18.48 12.74
N ALA A 210 17.88 18.98 12.90
CA ALA A 210 16.88 18.37 13.77
C ALA A 210 16.50 16.95 13.32
N LYS A 211 16.42 16.70 12.02
CA LYS A 211 16.13 15.37 11.46
C LYS A 211 17.30 14.42 11.68
N GLU A 212 18.53 14.88 11.46
CA GLU A 212 19.76 14.12 11.72
C GLU A 212 19.90 13.73 13.19
N MET A 213 19.56 14.64 14.11
CA MET A 213 19.55 14.35 15.55
C MET A 213 18.39 13.45 15.99
N GLY A 214 17.34 13.27 15.16
CA GLY A 214 16.13 12.53 15.54
C GLY A 214 15.08 13.32 16.32
N ILE A 215 15.22 14.66 16.39
CA ILE A 215 14.24 15.55 17.03
C ILE A 215 12.94 15.60 16.21
N VAL A 216 13.01 15.51 14.88
CA VAL A 216 11.83 15.53 13.99
C VAL A 216 11.72 14.25 13.16
N ASN A 217 10.48 13.80 12.90
CA ASN A 217 10.19 12.59 12.13
C ASN A 217 10.38 12.82 10.63
N HIS A 218 10.01 14.00 10.11
CA HIS A 218 10.16 14.33 8.70
C HIS A 218 10.67 15.75 8.52
N VAL A 219 11.57 15.93 7.54
CA VAL A 219 11.99 17.24 7.05
C VAL A 219 11.63 17.36 5.58
N VAL A 220 11.11 18.53 5.18
CA VAL A 220 10.75 18.83 3.79
C VAL A 220 11.32 20.18 3.36
N PRO A 221 11.69 20.39 2.08
CA PRO A 221 12.03 21.72 1.59
C PRO A 221 10.87 22.68 1.78
N GLN A 222 11.12 23.90 2.26
CA GLN A 222 10.05 24.88 2.41
C GLN A 222 9.46 25.30 1.06
N ASN A 223 8.15 25.45 0.99
CA ASN A 223 7.41 25.86 -0.21
C ASN A 223 7.11 27.37 -0.19
N GLU A 224 6.59 27.89 -1.31
CA GLU A 224 6.27 29.31 -1.46
C GLU A 224 5.15 29.78 -0.50
N THR A 225 4.21 28.88 -0.19
CA THR A 225 3.09 29.10 0.73
C THR A 225 3.48 29.04 2.20
N LYS A 226 4.73 28.67 2.51
CA LYS A 226 5.30 28.54 3.87
C LYS A 226 4.51 27.61 4.78
N ASP A 227 4.04 26.50 4.20
CA ASP A 227 3.23 25.48 4.88
C ASP A 227 3.64 24.05 4.49
N ALA A 228 4.88 23.84 4.02
CA ALA A 228 5.35 22.53 3.57
C ALA A 228 5.32 21.48 4.70
N ALA A 229 5.69 21.85 5.93
CA ALA A 229 5.63 20.95 7.07
C ALA A 229 4.17 20.60 7.39
N TYR A 230 3.26 21.57 7.34
CA TYR A 230 1.82 21.32 7.48
C TYR A 230 1.29 20.34 6.42
N GLN A 231 1.64 20.51 5.15
CA GLN A 231 1.23 19.57 4.09
C GLN A 231 1.75 18.15 4.37
N LYS A 232 2.99 18.01 4.86
CA LYS A 232 3.51 16.69 5.25
C LYS A 232 2.81 16.13 6.49
N ALA A 233 2.44 16.97 7.45
CA ALA A 233 1.65 16.56 8.62
C ALA A 233 0.26 16.06 8.24
N VAL A 234 -0.40 16.71 7.26
CA VAL A 234 -1.69 16.27 6.72
C VAL A 234 -1.54 14.91 6.03
N ALA A 235 -0.53 14.72 5.17
CA ALA A 235 -0.29 13.44 4.52
C ALA A 235 -0.05 12.31 5.56
N LEU A 236 0.73 12.58 6.61
CA LEU A 236 0.95 11.62 7.70
C LEU A 236 -0.34 11.32 8.49
N ALA A 237 -1.19 12.32 8.69
CA ALA A 237 -2.49 12.12 9.32
C ALA A 237 -3.43 11.27 8.44
N GLU A 238 -3.41 11.45 7.12
CA GLU A 238 -4.15 10.65 6.15
C GLU A 238 -3.70 9.18 6.14
N GLU A 239 -2.42 8.88 6.40
CA GLU A 239 -1.93 7.51 6.60
C GLU A 239 -2.50 6.88 7.89
N ILE A 240 -2.82 7.68 8.91
CA ILE A 240 -3.35 7.22 10.20
C ILE A 240 -4.87 7.04 10.15
N LEU A 241 -5.60 7.90 9.43
CA LEU A 241 -7.07 7.95 9.37
C LEU A 241 -7.79 6.60 9.13
N PRO A 242 -7.29 5.69 8.25
CA PRO A 242 -7.93 4.42 7.97
C PRO A 242 -7.86 3.42 9.13
N ASN A 243 -6.95 3.62 10.09
CA ASN A 243 -6.75 2.68 11.18
C ASN A 243 -7.88 2.77 12.22
N GLY A 244 -8.14 1.65 12.91
CA GLY A 244 -9.15 1.57 13.96
C GLY A 244 -8.89 2.60 15.07
N PRO A 245 -9.77 3.60 15.29
CA PRO A 245 -9.50 4.73 16.18
C PRO A 245 -9.26 4.32 17.64
N ILE A 246 -9.97 3.30 18.13
CA ILE A 246 -9.74 2.78 19.49
C ILE A 246 -8.37 2.12 19.59
N GLY A 247 -7.97 1.34 18.58
CA GLY A 247 -6.67 0.70 18.53
C GLY A 247 -5.52 1.70 18.55
N VAL A 248 -5.62 2.77 17.74
CA VAL A 248 -4.61 3.85 17.71
C VAL A 248 -4.50 4.56 19.07
N ARG A 249 -5.64 4.88 19.72
CA ARG A 249 -5.67 5.52 21.04
C ARG A 249 -5.04 4.63 22.13
N MET A 250 -5.34 3.33 22.11
CA MET A 250 -4.77 2.36 23.05
C MET A 250 -3.29 2.12 22.80
N ALA A 251 -2.84 2.08 21.54
CA ALA A 251 -1.43 1.96 21.19
C ALA A 251 -0.63 3.16 21.73
N LYS A 252 -1.14 4.38 21.55
CA LYS A 252 -0.54 5.59 22.14
C LYS A 252 -0.41 5.46 23.66
N LEU A 253 -1.51 5.11 24.34
CA LEU A 253 -1.52 4.97 25.80
C LEU A 253 -0.50 3.92 26.28
N ALA A 254 -0.43 2.77 25.61
CA ALA A 254 0.51 1.69 25.94
C ALA A 254 1.97 2.14 25.79
N ILE A 255 2.30 2.82 24.69
CA ILE A 255 3.65 3.35 24.42
C ILE A 255 4.02 4.39 25.47
N ASP A 256 3.17 5.41 25.67
CA ASP A 256 3.46 6.55 26.53
C ASP A 256 3.63 6.16 27.99
N LYS A 257 2.83 5.21 28.48
CA LYS A 257 2.91 4.72 29.86
C LYS A 257 3.98 3.64 30.02
N GLY A 258 4.08 2.72 29.06
CA GLY A 258 5.02 1.60 29.10
C GLY A 258 6.48 2.06 29.14
N ILE A 259 6.84 3.10 28.39
CA ILE A 259 8.22 3.61 28.36
C ILE A 259 8.64 4.32 29.68
N GLN A 260 7.71 4.61 30.59
CA GLN A 260 8.01 5.23 31.89
C GLN A 260 8.15 4.22 33.04
N VAL A 261 8.01 2.92 32.77
CA VAL A 261 8.09 1.85 33.76
C VAL A 261 9.09 0.79 33.32
N ASP A 262 9.34 -0.22 34.18
CA ASP A 262 10.10 -1.40 33.77
C ASP A 262 9.32 -2.21 32.73
N LEU A 263 10.05 -3.04 31.98
CA LEU A 263 9.48 -3.75 30.83
C LEU A 263 8.33 -4.70 31.22
N ASN A 264 8.37 -5.34 32.40
CA ASN A 264 7.30 -6.24 32.83
C ASN A 264 6.02 -5.46 33.14
N SER A 265 6.14 -4.34 33.87
CA SER A 265 5.01 -3.42 34.05
C SER A 265 4.49 -2.89 32.71
N GLY A 266 5.39 -2.65 31.75
CA GLY A 266 5.06 -2.28 30.38
C GLY A 266 4.20 -3.33 29.66
N TYR A 267 4.55 -4.62 29.75
CA TYR A 267 3.74 -5.70 29.20
C TYR A 267 2.35 -5.78 29.84
N SER A 268 2.24 -5.57 31.14
CA SER A 268 0.93 -5.52 31.81
C SER A 268 0.07 -4.34 31.32
N ILE A 269 0.68 -3.17 31.08
CA ILE A 269 -0.02 -2.02 30.49
C ILE A 269 -0.48 -2.35 29.06
N GLU A 270 0.38 -2.97 28.25
CA GLU A 270 0.06 -3.39 26.89
C GLU A 270 -1.13 -4.36 26.87
N GLU A 271 -1.12 -5.38 27.74
CA GLU A 271 -2.21 -6.35 27.87
C GLU A 271 -3.54 -5.67 28.20
N VAL A 272 -3.55 -4.75 29.18
CA VAL A 272 -4.75 -3.99 29.55
C VAL A 272 -5.26 -3.13 28.39
N CYS A 273 -4.36 -2.47 27.65
CA CYS A 273 -4.72 -1.65 26.49
C CYS A 273 -5.27 -2.52 25.35
N TYR A 274 -4.64 -3.67 25.07
CA TYR A 274 -5.07 -4.61 24.05
C TYR A 274 -6.45 -5.20 24.37
N ALA A 275 -6.71 -5.52 25.64
CA ALA A 275 -8.00 -6.03 26.11
C ALA A 275 -9.16 -5.07 25.80
N GLN A 276 -8.93 -3.75 25.77
CA GLN A 276 -9.96 -2.76 25.38
C GLN A 276 -10.33 -2.84 23.89
N VAL A 277 -9.42 -3.33 23.03
CA VAL A 277 -9.63 -3.43 21.58
C VAL A 277 -10.39 -4.71 21.21
N ILE A 278 -10.21 -5.80 21.98
CA ILE A 278 -10.85 -7.11 21.73
C ILE A 278 -12.38 -7.04 21.51
N PRO A 279 -13.17 -6.34 22.35
CA PRO A 279 -14.63 -6.34 22.20
C PRO A 279 -15.15 -5.31 21.18
N THR A 280 -14.27 -4.60 20.45
CA THR A 280 -14.69 -3.53 19.52
C THR A 280 -15.26 -4.07 18.21
N LYS A 281 -16.23 -3.32 17.64
CA LYS A 281 -16.77 -3.60 16.31
C LYS A 281 -15.69 -3.46 15.23
N ASP A 282 -14.84 -2.43 15.34
CA ASP A 282 -13.73 -2.16 14.42
C ASP A 282 -12.79 -3.37 14.27
N ARG A 283 -12.52 -4.12 15.36
CA ARG A 283 -11.71 -5.34 15.27
C ARG A 283 -12.40 -6.43 14.44
N LEU A 284 -13.69 -6.64 14.66
CA LEU A 284 -14.47 -7.62 13.91
C LEU A 284 -14.59 -7.21 12.44
N GLU A 285 -14.84 -5.93 12.17
CA GLU A 285 -14.84 -5.37 10.82
C GLU A 285 -13.47 -5.50 10.15
N GLY A 286 -12.37 -5.25 10.87
CA GLY A 286 -11.02 -5.42 10.33
C GLY A 286 -10.69 -6.87 9.97
N LEU A 287 -11.11 -7.84 10.81
CA LEU A 287 -10.98 -9.26 10.50
C LEU A 287 -11.88 -9.68 9.34
N GLN A 288 -13.10 -9.16 9.29
CA GLN A 288 -14.04 -9.39 8.21
C GLN A 288 -13.50 -8.81 6.91
N ALA A 289 -13.12 -7.53 6.87
CA ALA A 289 -12.51 -6.88 5.71
C ALA A 289 -11.19 -7.54 5.28
N PHE A 290 -10.45 -8.17 6.20
CA PHE A 290 -9.27 -8.97 5.87
C PHE A 290 -9.64 -10.33 5.28
N ALA A 291 -10.64 -11.02 5.83
CA ALA A 291 -11.15 -12.29 5.31
C ALA A 291 -11.93 -12.12 3.99
N GLU A 292 -12.56 -10.95 3.83
CA GLU A 292 -13.27 -10.45 2.67
C GLU A 292 -12.36 -9.62 1.78
N LYS A 293 -11.04 -9.51 2.06
CA LYS A 293 -10.11 -8.99 1.06
C LYS A 293 -10.30 -9.92 -0.13
N PRO A 294 -10.88 -9.43 -1.23
CA PRO A 294 -10.96 -10.24 -2.41
C PRO A 294 -9.49 -10.46 -2.76
N ASP A 295 -9.12 -11.71 -2.93
CA ASP A 295 -8.16 -12.00 -3.98
C ASP A 295 -8.56 -11.13 -5.18
N ILE A 296 -7.57 -10.48 -5.80
CA ILE A 296 -7.68 -9.30 -6.70
C ILE A 296 -8.64 -9.52 -7.89
N ILE A 297 -9.25 -10.68 -7.98
CA ILE A 297 -10.21 -11.10 -8.97
C ILE A 297 -11.37 -11.83 -8.26
N GLU A 298 -12.57 -11.25 -8.28
CA GLU A 298 -13.77 -11.91 -7.75
C GLU A 298 -14.35 -12.92 -8.77
N PRO A 299 -14.83 -14.09 -8.31
CA PRO A 299 -15.57 -15.04 -9.14
C PRO A 299 -16.96 -14.50 -9.58
N PRO A 300 -17.52 -14.99 -10.71
CA PRO A 300 -17.03 -16.11 -11.49
C PRO A 300 -16.03 -15.72 -12.59
N TYR A 301 -14.98 -16.52 -12.69
CA TYR A 301 -13.97 -16.43 -13.74
C TYR A 301 -14.51 -17.15 -14.98
N LYS A 302 -15.24 -16.45 -15.85
CA LYS A 302 -15.61 -17.00 -17.16
C LYS A 302 -14.54 -16.60 -18.18
N VAL A 303 -14.01 -17.56 -18.92
CA VAL A 303 -13.15 -17.26 -20.07
C VAL A 303 -13.96 -17.47 -21.33
N GLY A 304 -14.21 -16.39 -22.07
CA GLY A 304 -14.89 -16.46 -23.36
C GLY A 304 -16.21 -17.21 -23.36
N LYS A 305 -16.35 -18.09 -24.36
CA LYS A 305 -17.47 -19.02 -24.53
C LYS A 305 -17.18 -20.39 -23.89
N GLY A 306 -16.12 -20.48 -23.07
CA GLY A 306 -15.54 -21.71 -22.56
C GLY A 306 -14.01 -21.68 -22.67
N HIS A 307 -13.34 -22.52 -21.89
CA HIS A 307 -11.88 -22.69 -21.92
C HIS A 307 -11.49 -24.11 -21.57
N VAL A 308 -10.25 -24.46 -21.93
CA VAL A 308 -9.60 -25.70 -21.48
C VAL A 308 -8.60 -25.37 -20.38
N CYS A 309 -8.63 -26.10 -19.27
CA CYS A 309 -7.56 -26.09 -18.29
C CYS A 309 -6.60 -27.25 -18.56
N LEU A 310 -5.29 -26.96 -18.60
CA LEU A 310 -4.25 -27.93 -18.88
C LEU A 310 -3.17 -27.88 -17.80
N VAL A 311 -2.93 -29.01 -17.12
CA VAL A 311 -1.92 -29.12 -16.04
C VAL A 311 -0.64 -29.77 -16.59
N LEU A 312 0.48 -29.05 -16.49
CA LEU A 312 1.81 -29.58 -16.81
C LEU A 312 2.44 -30.29 -15.62
N ASN A 313 3.52 -31.04 -15.86
CA ASN A 313 4.32 -31.71 -14.82
C ASN A 313 5.19 -30.73 -14.02
N ARG A 314 4.56 -29.71 -13.42
CA ARG A 314 5.17 -28.68 -12.57
C ARG A 314 4.27 -28.37 -11.39
N GLU A 315 4.86 -27.81 -10.34
CA GLU A 315 4.13 -27.41 -9.14
C GLU A 315 3.12 -26.31 -9.45
N ILE A 316 1.91 -26.43 -8.90
CA ILE A 316 0.85 -25.43 -9.06
C ILE A 316 1.02 -24.38 -7.95
N ARG A 317 1.73 -23.30 -8.28
CA ARG A 317 2.01 -22.17 -7.36
C ARG A 317 1.00 -21.01 -7.48
N ILE A 318 -0.09 -21.23 -8.20
CA ILE A 318 -1.14 -20.24 -8.43
C ILE A 318 -2.05 -20.23 -7.19
N PRO A 319 -2.57 -19.07 -6.75
CA PRO A 319 -3.49 -19.01 -5.63
C PRO A 319 -4.67 -19.97 -5.78
N GLN A 320 -5.01 -20.65 -4.68
CA GLN A 320 -5.91 -21.80 -4.66
C GLN A 320 -7.29 -21.51 -5.26
N HIS A 321 -7.89 -20.37 -4.90
CA HIS A 321 -9.22 -19.97 -5.39
C HIS A 321 -9.26 -19.72 -6.92
N VAL A 322 -8.15 -19.26 -7.52
CA VAL A 322 -8.06 -19.06 -8.99
C VAL A 322 -8.08 -20.40 -9.69
N VAL A 323 -7.25 -21.33 -9.19
CA VAL A 323 -7.10 -22.66 -9.77
C VAL A 323 -8.43 -23.40 -9.71
N THR A 324 -9.10 -23.36 -8.55
CA THR A 324 -10.37 -24.07 -8.33
C THR A 324 -11.48 -23.51 -9.21
N GLU A 325 -11.63 -22.18 -9.30
CA GLU A 325 -12.68 -21.59 -10.12
C GLU A 325 -12.45 -21.89 -11.62
N LEU A 326 -11.25 -21.61 -12.13
CA LEU A 326 -10.93 -21.86 -13.54
C LEU A 326 -11.15 -23.34 -13.88
N TRP A 327 -10.78 -24.24 -12.98
CA TRP A 327 -10.99 -25.68 -13.18
C TRP A 327 -12.47 -26.09 -13.14
N GLN A 328 -13.26 -25.54 -12.22
CA GLN A 328 -14.69 -25.86 -12.12
C GLN A 328 -15.45 -25.37 -13.35
N ASN A 329 -15.12 -24.18 -13.85
CA ASN A 329 -15.75 -23.54 -15.00
C ASN A 329 -15.17 -23.99 -16.36
N ALA A 330 -14.09 -24.77 -16.36
CA ALA A 330 -13.51 -25.30 -17.60
C ALA A 330 -14.51 -26.18 -18.36
N THR A 331 -14.52 -26.05 -19.68
CA THR A 331 -15.27 -26.95 -20.56
C THR A 331 -14.56 -28.29 -20.69
N THR A 332 -13.23 -28.29 -20.64
CA THR A 332 -12.42 -29.51 -20.60
C THR A 332 -11.26 -29.35 -19.62
N ARG A 333 -11.02 -30.38 -18.82
CA ARG A 333 -9.98 -30.48 -17.80
C ARG A 333 -8.95 -31.51 -18.24
N TYR A 334 -7.73 -31.07 -18.45
CA TYR A 334 -6.69 -31.86 -19.10
C TYR A 334 -5.47 -31.96 -18.19
N CYS A 335 -5.01 -33.17 -17.90
CA CYS A 335 -3.73 -33.40 -17.23
C CYS A 335 -2.76 -34.11 -18.17
N ILE A 336 -1.51 -33.65 -18.18
CA ILE A 336 -0.44 -34.34 -18.91
C ILE A 336 0.29 -35.22 -17.94
N ASP A 337 0.32 -36.54 -18.15
CA ASP A 337 1.15 -37.52 -17.45
C ASP A 337 1.49 -37.16 -16.00
N GLY A 338 2.74 -36.75 -15.69
CA GLY A 338 3.15 -36.35 -14.34
C GLY A 338 2.42 -35.12 -13.77
N GLY A 339 1.84 -34.27 -14.61
CA GLY A 339 0.88 -33.23 -14.25
C GLY A 339 -0.38 -33.77 -13.58
N ALA A 340 -0.81 -35.01 -13.85
CA ALA A 340 -1.88 -35.65 -13.07
C ALA A 340 -1.46 -35.83 -11.60
N ASN A 341 -0.19 -36.17 -11.34
CA ASN A 341 0.32 -36.23 -9.96
C ASN A 341 0.30 -34.85 -9.30
N ARG A 342 0.63 -33.79 -10.05
CA ARG A 342 0.62 -32.41 -9.56
C ARG A 342 -0.80 -31.94 -9.24
N TRP A 343 -1.76 -32.29 -10.07
CA TRP A 343 -3.16 -32.06 -9.80
C TRP A 343 -3.63 -32.78 -8.53
N ARG A 344 -3.27 -34.06 -8.37
CA ARG A 344 -3.60 -34.83 -7.16
C ARG A 344 -2.97 -34.24 -5.89
N GLN A 345 -1.71 -33.80 -5.98
CA GLN A 345 -1.05 -33.11 -4.88
C GLN A 345 -1.79 -31.82 -4.48
N PHE A 346 -2.24 -31.05 -5.46
CA PHE A 346 -3.06 -29.85 -5.24
C PHE A 346 -4.40 -30.19 -4.55
N LEU A 347 -5.11 -31.23 -5.02
CA LEU A 347 -6.38 -31.66 -4.40
C LEU A 347 -6.21 -32.04 -2.93
N LYS A 348 -5.16 -32.79 -2.60
CA LYS A 348 -4.88 -33.18 -1.20
C LYS A 348 -4.70 -31.97 -0.28
N LEU A 349 -4.02 -30.93 -0.75
CA LEU A 349 -3.86 -29.69 0.01
C LEU A 349 -5.20 -28.94 0.12
N TYR A 350 -5.94 -28.83 -0.99
CA TYR A 350 -7.25 -28.18 -1.06
C TYR A 350 -8.25 -28.77 -0.04
N GLU A 351 -8.36 -30.10 -0.01
CA GLU A 351 -9.24 -30.83 0.91
C GLU A 351 -8.86 -30.59 2.38
N THR A 352 -7.56 -30.57 2.69
CA THR A 352 -7.06 -30.32 4.06
C THR A 352 -7.43 -28.92 4.56
N THR A 353 -7.56 -27.94 3.66
CA THR A 353 -7.97 -26.57 3.99
C THR A 353 -9.49 -26.36 4.03
N GLY A 354 -10.30 -27.42 3.95
CA GLY A 354 -11.77 -27.34 3.98
C GLY A 354 -12.42 -27.03 2.63
N GLY A 355 -11.70 -27.23 1.53
CA GLY A 355 -12.22 -27.06 0.17
C GLY A 355 -13.30 -28.08 -0.21
N CYS A 356 -14.19 -27.70 -1.14
CA CYS A 356 -15.21 -28.59 -1.70
C CYS A 356 -14.63 -29.64 -2.68
N VAL A 357 -15.42 -30.64 -3.08
CA VAL A 357 -14.95 -31.63 -4.08
C VAL A 357 -14.86 -30.99 -5.47
N LEU A 358 -13.67 -31.01 -6.08
CA LEU A 358 -13.46 -30.57 -7.46
C LEU A 358 -13.74 -31.70 -8.46
N LYS A 359 -14.13 -31.33 -9.68
CA LYS A 359 -14.30 -32.29 -10.79
C LYS A 359 -12.98 -32.96 -11.16
N SER A 360 -13.02 -34.24 -11.51
CA SER A 360 -11.86 -34.97 -12.04
C SER A 360 -11.40 -34.40 -13.40
N PRO A 361 -10.15 -34.68 -13.83
CA PRO A 361 -9.73 -34.43 -15.20
C PRO A 361 -10.61 -35.22 -16.18
N ASP A 362 -10.98 -34.60 -17.30
CA ASP A 362 -11.72 -35.26 -18.38
C ASP A 362 -10.74 -36.07 -19.26
N ILE A 363 -9.49 -35.61 -19.38
CA ILE A 363 -8.45 -36.25 -20.21
C ILE A 363 -7.12 -36.31 -19.45
N ILE A 364 -6.45 -37.47 -19.52
CA ILE A 364 -5.06 -37.66 -19.11
C ILE A 364 -4.25 -38.19 -20.29
N SER A 365 -3.19 -37.50 -20.72
CA SER A 365 -2.36 -37.96 -21.85
C SER A 365 -0.88 -38.02 -21.53
N GLY A 366 -0.17 -38.95 -22.17
CA GLY A 366 1.28 -39.07 -22.11
C GLY A 366 1.76 -40.39 -22.66
N ASP A 367 3.04 -40.69 -22.49
CA ASP A 367 3.58 -42.06 -22.53
C ASP A 367 3.43 -42.80 -21.19
N PHE A 368 2.95 -42.08 -20.16
CA PHE A 368 2.59 -42.60 -18.83
C PHE A 368 3.79 -43.14 -18.03
N ASP A 369 4.97 -42.56 -18.23
CA ASP A 369 6.17 -42.90 -17.48
C ASP A 369 6.31 -42.11 -16.17
N SER A 370 5.61 -40.96 -16.08
CA SER A 370 5.72 -40.04 -14.96
C SER A 370 4.52 -40.12 -14.00
N ILE A 371 3.32 -40.46 -14.48
CA ILE A 371 2.14 -40.66 -13.63
C ILE A 371 2.34 -41.87 -12.69
N THR A 372 2.04 -41.70 -11.41
CA THR A 372 2.15 -42.82 -10.47
C THR A 372 0.92 -43.73 -10.56
N GLU A 373 1.10 -45.01 -10.25
CA GLU A 373 0.01 -45.98 -10.23
C GLU A 373 -1.11 -45.59 -9.26
N GLU A 374 -0.74 -45.01 -8.11
CA GLU A 374 -1.69 -44.52 -7.12
C GLU A 374 -2.55 -43.35 -7.67
N THR A 375 -1.94 -42.43 -8.42
CA THR A 375 -2.67 -41.33 -9.07
C THR A 375 -3.57 -41.84 -10.19
N ARG A 376 -3.08 -42.82 -10.95
CA ARG A 376 -3.84 -43.48 -12.01
C ARG A 376 -5.09 -44.15 -11.45
N GLN A 377 -4.95 -44.88 -10.35
CA GLN A 377 -6.08 -45.51 -9.64
C GLN A 377 -7.06 -44.47 -9.09
N TYR A 378 -6.57 -43.36 -8.54
CA TYR A 378 -7.42 -42.28 -8.02
C TYR A 378 -8.30 -41.64 -9.10
N PHE A 379 -7.77 -41.39 -10.30
CA PHE A 379 -8.53 -40.86 -11.44
C PHE A 379 -9.11 -41.95 -12.35
N ASN A 380 -9.15 -43.20 -11.90
CA ASN A 380 -9.71 -44.30 -12.68
C ASN A 380 -11.25 -44.25 -12.60
N SER A 381 -11.88 -43.40 -13.42
CA SER A 381 -13.33 -43.29 -13.55
C SER A 381 -13.76 -43.48 -15.01
N GLN A 382 -15.03 -43.82 -15.23
CA GLN A 382 -15.59 -43.90 -16.59
C GLN A 382 -15.60 -42.53 -17.30
N ASP A 383 -15.45 -41.43 -16.56
CA ASP A 383 -15.46 -40.07 -17.06
C ASP A 383 -14.08 -39.54 -17.47
N THR A 384 -12.99 -40.27 -17.17
CA THR A 384 -11.61 -39.84 -17.46
C THR A 384 -11.04 -40.62 -18.65
N GLN A 385 -10.75 -39.94 -19.76
CA GLN A 385 -10.16 -40.55 -20.94
C GLN A 385 -8.62 -40.55 -20.88
N TYR A 386 -8.00 -41.72 -21.05
CA TYR A 386 -6.55 -41.86 -21.16
C TYR A 386 -6.10 -41.90 -22.63
N ILE A 387 -5.25 -40.96 -23.05
CA ILE A 387 -4.76 -40.86 -24.44
C ILE A 387 -3.25 -41.10 -24.47
N HIS A 388 -2.83 -42.22 -25.06
CA HIS A 388 -1.42 -42.57 -25.18
C HIS A 388 -0.74 -41.78 -26.31
N THR A 389 0.36 -41.10 -26.01
CA THR A 389 1.10 -40.24 -26.96
C THR A 389 2.61 -40.54 -26.95
N PRO A 390 3.06 -41.63 -27.59
CA PRO A 390 4.44 -42.13 -27.49
C PRO A 390 5.48 -41.34 -28.30
N ASP A 391 5.07 -40.26 -28.97
CA ASP A 391 5.97 -39.43 -29.79
C ASP A 391 7.05 -38.78 -28.92
N GLN A 392 8.32 -39.10 -29.21
CA GLN A 392 9.51 -38.60 -28.52
C GLN A 392 10.08 -37.33 -29.18
N SER A 393 9.58 -36.93 -30.35
CA SER A 393 10.06 -35.76 -31.09
C SER A 393 9.42 -34.43 -30.63
N ALA A 394 8.44 -34.50 -29.74
CA ALA A 394 7.70 -33.36 -29.22
C ALA A 394 7.51 -33.48 -27.71
N THR A 395 7.56 -32.35 -27.01
CA THR A 395 7.21 -32.30 -25.59
C THR A 395 5.77 -32.73 -25.37
N ASP A 396 5.45 -33.26 -24.19
CA ASP A 396 4.08 -33.63 -23.87
C ASP A 396 3.12 -32.45 -23.95
N PHE A 397 3.58 -31.25 -23.61
CA PHE A 397 2.79 -30.04 -23.80
C PHE A 397 2.41 -29.82 -25.27
N THR A 398 3.37 -29.92 -26.19
CA THR A 398 3.09 -29.83 -27.63
C THR A 398 2.12 -30.93 -28.10
N LYS A 399 2.27 -32.17 -27.60
CA LYS A 399 1.38 -33.30 -27.94
C LYS A 399 -0.04 -33.06 -27.43
N ALA A 400 -0.19 -32.60 -26.20
CA ALA A 400 -1.49 -32.28 -25.61
C ALA A 400 -2.24 -31.18 -26.38
N ILE A 401 -1.54 -30.14 -26.85
CA ILE A 401 -2.16 -29.10 -27.69
C ILE A 401 -2.69 -29.69 -29.02
N LYS A 402 -1.95 -30.63 -29.64
CA LYS A 402 -2.45 -31.32 -30.84
C LYS A 402 -3.70 -32.16 -30.54
N THR A 403 -3.73 -32.82 -29.39
CA THR A 403 -4.86 -33.64 -28.94
C THR A 403 -6.11 -32.82 -28.61
N VAL A 404 -5.95 -31.63 -28.03
CA VAL A 404 -7.10 -30.78 -27.66
C VAL A 404 -7.63 -29.96 -28.84
N ARG A 405 -6.82 -29.71 -29.89
CA ARG A 405 -7.22 -28.90 -31.05
C ARG A 405 -8.58 -29.29 -31.65
N PRO A 406 -8.91 -30.58 -31.89
CA PRO A 406 -10.23 -30.97 -32.40
C PRO A 406 -11.38 -30.58 -31.45
N ILE A 407 -11.18 -30.74 -30.13
CA ILE A 407 -12.15 -30.38 -29.10
C ILE A 407 -12.43 -28.87 -29.13
N LEU A 408 -11.38 -28.05 -29.27
CA LEU A 408 -11.51 -26.59 -29.40
C LEU A 408 -12.33 -26.19 -30.63
N GLN A 409 -12.14 -26.90 -31.76
CA GLN A 409 -12.90 -26.64 -32.99
C GLN A 409 -14.37 -27.03 -32.84
N GLU A 410 -14.65 -28.24 -32.33
CA GLU A 410 -16.00 -28.76 -32.15
C GLU A 410 -16.82 -27.91 -31.16
N GLN A 411 -16.22 -27.55 -30.04
CA GLN A 411 -16.89 -26.80 -28.97
C GLN A 411 -16.79 -25.27 -29.14
N GLN A 412 -16.17 -24.79 -30.22
CA GLN A 412 -15.96 -23.37 -30.51
C GLN A 412 -15.23 -22.60 -29.39
N ILE A 413 -14.26 -23.26 -28.73
CA ILE A 413 -13.43 -22.71 -27.66
C ILE A 413 -12.17 -22.09 -28.27
N GLN A 414 -11.76 -20.93 -27.74
CA GLN A 414 -10.59 -20.20 -28.26
C GLN A 414 -9.46 -20.06 -27.25
N ASP A 415 -9.66 -20.45 -26.00
CA ASP A 415 -8.73 -20.13 -24.92
C ASP A 415 -8.33 -21.40 -24.15
N ILE A 416 -7.02 -21.60 -24.02
CA ILE A 416 -6.40 -22.66 -23.23
C ILE A 416 -5.62 -22.03 -22.08
N ILE A 417 -5.94 -22.41 -20.85
CA ILE A 417 -5.23 -21.97 -19.65
C ILE A 417 -4.33 -23.10 -19.19
N VAL A 418 -3.04 -22.83 -19.12
CA VAL A 418 -2.01 -23.82 -18.81
C VAL A 418 -1.43 -23.50 -17.45
N TYR A 419 -1.61 -24.42 -16.49
CA TYR A 419 -0.99 -24.33 -15.18
C TYR A 419 0.43 -24.87 -15.30
N HIS A 420 1.41 -23.99 -15.07
CA HIS A 420 2.82 -24.34 -15.13
C HIS A 420 3.63 -23.57 -14.07
N ASP A 421 4.94 -23.81 -14.06
CA ASP A 421 5.88 -23.04 -13.27
C ASP A 421 6.88 -22.30 -14.18
N THR A 422 7.26 -21.10 -13.76
CA THR A 422 8.30 -20.24 -14.35
C THR A 422 9.60 -20.28 -13.56
N SER A 423 9.68 -21.12 -12.52
CA SER A 423 10.88 -21.36 -11.73
C SER A 423 11.51 -22.74 -11.97
N GLY A 424 12.79 -22.90 -11.58
CA GLY A 424 13.49 -24.18 -11.64
C GLY A 424 14.07 -24.53 -13.02
N ARG A 425 13.48 -25.53 -13.71
CA ARG A 425 14.03 -26.12 -14.95
C ARG A 425 13.86 -25.18 -16.15
N PHE A 426 14.85 -24.31 -16.34
CA PHE A 426 14.90 -23.31 -17.41
C PHE A 426 14.67 -23.89 -18.81
N ASP A 427 15.23 -25.07 -19.09
CA ASP A 427 15.03 -25.79 -20.35
C ASP A 427 13.55 -26.07 -20.64
N GLN A 428 12.77 -26.45 -19.62
CA GLN A 428 11.34 -26.70 -19.77
C GLN A 428 10.53 -25.40 -19.91
N ILE A 429 10.93 -24.34 -19.20
CA ILE A 429 10.31 -23.01 -19.34
C ILE A 429 10.45 -22.55 -20.80
N MET A 430 11.66 -22.65 -21.37
CA MET A 430 11.90 -22.30 -22.76
C MET A 430 11.17 -23.25 -23.73
N ALA A 431 11.02 -24.53 -23.40
CA ALA A 431 10.23 -25.47 -24.19
C ALA A 431 8.72 -25.11 -24.21
N ASN A 432 8.19 -24.57 -23.10
CA ASN A 432 6.81 -24.07 -23.05
C ASN A 432 6.63 -22.83 -23.92
N ILE A 433 7.59 -21.89 -23.89
CA ILE A 433 7.61 -20.73 -24.79
C ILE A 433 7.71 -21.16 -26.27
N ASN A 434 8.56 -22.15 -26.58
CA ASN A 434 8.63 -22.73 -27.91
C ASN A 434 7.30 -23.39 -28.33
N THR A 435 6.60 -24.06 -27.41
CA THR A 435 5.31 -24.69 -27.69
C THR A 435 4.29 -23.63 -28.11
N ILE A 436 4.13 -22.54 -27.34
CA ILE A 436 3.18 -21.48 -27.72
C ILE A 436 3.55 -20.81 -29.05
N TYR A 437 4.83 -20.67 -29.35
CA TYR A 437 5.31 -20.14 -30.64
C TYR A 437 4.97 -21.06 -31.82
N LYS A 438 5.11 -22.39 -31.67
CA LYS A 438 4.73 -23.36 -32.72
C LYS A 438 3.27 -23.27 -33.14
N PHE A 439 2.39 -22.77 -32.28
CA PHE A 439 0.95 -22.65 -32.52
C PHE A 439 0.53 -21.19 -32.77
N GLU A 440 1.46 -20.31 -33.18
CA GLU A 440 1.17 -18.88 -33.41
C GLU A 440 0.11 -18.62 -34.49
N GLN A 441 -0.03 -19.53 -35.46
CA GLN A 441 -0.96 -19.40 -36.59
C GLN A 441 -2.33 -20.05 -36.31
N ASP A 442 -2.51 -20.71 -35.16
CA ASP A 442 -3.78 -21.36 -34.83
C ASP A 442 -4.89 -20.36 -34.48
N PHE A 443 -6.14 -20.81 -34.49
CA PHE A 443 -7.31 -19.97 -34.22
C PHE A 443 -7.54 -19.68 -32.72
N PHE A 444 -6.83 -20.39 -31.84
CA PHE A 444 -6.93 -20.28 -30.39
C PHE A 444 -5.72 -19.53 -29.79
N ASN A 445 -5.81 -19.27 -28.49
CA ASN A 445 -4.81 -18.62 -27.66
C ASN A 445 -4.40 -19.56 -26.54
N ILE A 446 -3.11 -19.53 -26.18
CA ILE A 446 -2.55 -20.31 -25.08
C ILE A 446 -2.04 -19.33 -24.02
N TYR A 447 -2.58 -19.44 -22.82
CA TYR A 447 -2.23 -18.62 -21.67
C TYR A 447 -1.50 -19.47 -20.65
N LEU A 448 -0.24 -19.12 -20.41
CA LEU A 448 0.59 -19.73 -19.40
C LEU A 448 0.38 -18.98 -18.08
N LEU A 449 -0.17 -19.68 -17.09
CA LEU A 449 -0.47 -19.16 -15.76
C LEU A 449 0.50 -19.79 -14.76
N SER A 450 1.27 -18.96 -14.06
CA SER A 450 2.29 -19.41 -13.12
C SER A 450 2.51 -18.41 -12.00
N GLY A 451 2.38 -18.84 -10.75
CA GLY A 451 2.53 -17.97 -9.58
C GLY A 451 1.59 -16.78 -9.68
N ASN A 452 2.17 -15.58 -9.75
CA ASN A 452 1.47 -14.32 -9.96
C ASN A 452 1.59 -13.75 -11.38
N SER A 453 1.93 -14.57 -12.38
CA SER A 453 2.17 -14.15 -13.75
C SER A 453 1.20 -14.79 -14.75
N LEU A 454 0.79 -13.99 -15.74
CA LEU A 454 0.05 -14.43 -16.92
C LEU A 454 0.86 -14.11 -18.16
N THR A 455 1.11 -15.12 -19.00
CA THR A 455 1.94 -14.99 -20.21
C THR A 455 1.26 -15.59 -21.42
N TRP A 456 1.26 -14.91 -22.56
CA TRP A 456 0.76 -15.45 -23.83
C TRP A 456 1.44 -14.81 -25.05
N LEU A 457 1.18 -15.36 -26.23
CA LEU A 457 1.71 -14.87 -27.50
C LEU A 457 0.76 -13.85 -28.15
N LEU A 458 1.27 -12.65 -28.42
CA LEU A 458 0.67 -11.68 -29.33
C LEU A 458 1.11 -11.99 -30.76
N LYS A 459 0.14 -12.29 -31.63
CA LYS A 459 0.38 -12.52 -33.07
C LYS A 459 0.72 -11.21 -33.78
N PRO A 460 1.31 -11.22 -34.99
CA PRO A 460 1.47 -10.00 -35.78
C PRO A 460 0.13 -9.25 -35.95
N GLY A 461 0.13 -7.94 -35.71
CA GLY A 461 -1.05 -7.08 -35.81
C GLY A 461 -1.24 -6.14 -34.62
N LYS A 462 -2.46 -5.63 -34.49
CA LYS A 462 -2.89 -4.71 -33.43
C LYS A 462 -3.70 -5.45 -32.36
N HIS A 463 -3.34 -5.22 -31.11
CA HIS A 463 -3.96 -5.81 -29.93
C HIS A 463 -4.45 -4.72 -28.99
N SER A 464 -5.57 -4.99 -28.33
CA SER A 464 -6.10 -4.17 -27.25
C SER A 464 -6.26 -5.07 -26.03
N ILE A 465 -5.62 -4.69 -24.93
CA ILE A 465 -5.54 -5.46 -23.68
C ILE A 465 -6.14 -4.57 -22.59
N THR A 466 -7.23 -5.03 -21.99
CA THR A 466 -7.87 -4.32 -20.88
C THR A 466 -7.19 -4.71 -19.57
N ILE A 467 -6.62 -3.74 -18.88
CA ILE A 467 -5.94 -3.94 -17.60
C ILE A 467 -6.90 -3.54 -16.46
N PRO A 468 -7.13 -4.41 -15.45
CA PRO A 468 -7.91 -4.06 -14.27
C PRO A 468 -7.36 -2.82 -13.58
N SER A 469 -8.24 -1.94 -13.10
CA SER A 469 -7.87 -0.69 -12.42
C SER A 469 -6.92 -0.91 -11.25
N GLU A 470 -7.08 -2.03 -10.56
CA GLU A 470 -6.33 -2.42 -9.37
C GLU A 470 -4.88 -2.71 -9.75
N LEU A 471 -4.65 -3.37 -10.89
CA LEU A 471 -3.29 -3.63 -11.39
C LEU A 471 -2.61 -2.35 -11.89
N VAL A 472 -3.39 -1.40 -12.43
CA VAL A 472 -2.88 -0.06 -12.82
C VAL A 472 -2.51 0.76 -11.58
N GLN A 473 -3.38 0.82 -10.58
CA GLN A 473 -3.17 1.53 -9.32
C GLN A 473 -1.97 0.96 -8.55
N ALA A 474 -1.86 -0.37 -8.50
CA ALA A 474 -0.73 -1.06 -7.89
C ALA A 474 0.56 -1.01 -8.73
N GLN A 475 0.55 -0.33 -9.90
CA GLN A 475 1.69 -0.22 -10.81
C GLN A 475 2.36 -1.57 -11.11
N ARG A 476 1.54 -2.59 -11.42
CA ARG A 476 2.04 -3.95 -11.70
C ARG A 476 2.91 -3.99 -12.94
N TRP A 477 3.87 -4.90 -12.92
CA TRP A 477 4.81 -5.06 -14.02
C TRP A 477 4.15 -5.72 -15.23
N CYS A 478 4.63 -5.35 -16.42
CA CYS A 478 4.36 -6.04 -17.67
C CYS A 478 5.61 -6.08 -18.54
N ALA A 479 5.60 -7.02 -19.49
CA ALA A 479 6.71 -7.26 -20.39
C ALA A 479 6.27 -7.57 -21.83
N LEU A 480 7.11 -7.16 -22.78
CA LEU A 480 7.05 -7.45 -24.21
C LEU A 480 8.41 -8.02 -24.62
N ILE A 481 8.42 -9.29 -25.04
CA ILE A 481 9.64 -10.04 -25.34
C ILE A 481 9.54 -10.63 -26.76
N PRO A 482 10.51 -10.39 -27.65
CA PRO A 482 10.53 -10.97 -28.99
C PRO A 482 10.78 -12.47 -28.93
N VAL A 483 10.14 -13.24 -29.80
CA VAL A 483 10.30 -14.69 -29.88
C VAL A 483 10.37 -15.14 -31.35
N GLY A 484 11.26 -16.10 -31.63
CA GLY A 484 11.52 -16.62 -32.98
C GLY A 484 12.37 -15.71 -33.87
N GLN A 485 12.12 -14.40 -33.82
CA GLN A 485 12.84 -13.38 -34.59
C GLN A 485 12.83 -12.02 -33.89
N GLU A 486 13.61 -11.06 -34.39
CA GLU A 486 13.52 -9.67 -33.92
C GLU A 486 12.21 -9.00 -34.36
N ALA A 487 11.62 -8.22 -33.46
CA ALA A 487 10.40 -7.45 -33.71
C ALA A 487 10.78 -6.01 -34.03
N THR A 488 10.84 -5.67 -35.32
CA THR A 488 11.42 -4.40 -35.77
C THR A 488 10.48 -3.20 -35.66
N ASN A 489 9.17 -3.43 -35.49
CA ASN A 489 8.18 -2.36 -35.42
C ASN A 489 7.16 -2.64 -34.32
N VAL A 490 7.52 -2.27 -33.09
CA VAL A 490 6.65 -2.38 -31.91
C VAL A 490 6.24 -0.99 -31.42
N THR A 491 4.94 -0.75 -31.39
CA THR A 491 4.34 0.50 -30.89
C THR A 491 3.31 0.18 -29.82
N THR A 492 3.34 0.93 -28.71
CA THR A 492 2.38 0.73 -27.62
C THR A 492 1.72 2.02 -27.17
N LYS A 493 0.52 1.91 -26.61
CA LYS A 493 -0.17 2.99 -25.88
C LYS A 493 -0.75 2.45 -24.59
N GLY A 494 -0.87 3.31 -23.57
CA GLY A 494 -1.42 2.94 -22.26
C GLY A 494 -0.41 2.32 -21.28
N LEU A 495 0.83 2.12 -21.71
CA LEU A 495 1.95 1.79 -20.82
C LEU A 495 2.57 3.06 -20.22
N LYS A 496 3.23 2.92 -19.08
CA LYS A 496 4.03 3.98 -18.44
C LYS A 496 5.18 4.39 -19.33
N TRP A 497 5.84 3.42 -19.97
CA TRP A 497 6.88 3.65 -20.96
C TRP A 497 6.39 3.10 -22.31
N ASN A 498 5.68 3.94 -23.07
CA ASN A 498 5.20 3.56 -24.39
C ASN A 498 6.37 3.41 -25.39
N LEU A 499 6.25 2.43 -26.28
CA LEU A 499 7.16 2.18 -27.39
C LEU A 499 6.64 2.87 -28.65
N THR A 500 7.53 3.38 -29.50
CA THR A 500 7.16 4.05 -30.76
C THR A 500 8.07 3.56 -31.86
N ASN A 501 7.57 2.67 -32.71
CA ASN A 501 8.32 1.99 -33.78
C ASN A 501 9.64 1.39 -33.28
N SER A 502 9.60 0.79 -32.09
CA SER A 502 10.77 0.27 -31.41
C SER A 502 11.15 -1.11 -31.95
N CYS A 503 12.44 -1.39 -32.04
CA CYS A 503 12.97 -2.73 -32.35
C CYS A 503 13.27 -3.50 -31.07
N LEU A 504 12.61 -4.65 -30.87
CA LEU A 504 12.87 -5.57 -29.76
C LEU A 504 13.64 -6.80 -30.25
N LYS A 505 14.77 -7.13 -29.60
CA LYS A 505 15.58 -8.32 -29.91
C LYS A 505 16.42 -8.79 -28.72
N PHE A 506 16.70 -10.09 -28.65
CA PHE A 506 17.74 -10.60 -27.75
C PHE A 506 19.11 -10.05 -28.16
N GLY A 507 19.91 -9.63 -27.18
CA GLY A 507 21.14 -8.85 -27.41
C GLY A 507 20.91 -7.36 -27.70
N GLY A 508 19.64 -6.90 -27.70
CA GLY A 508 19.26 -5.50 -27.80
C GLY A 508 18.20 -5.16 -26.75
N MET A 509 17.22 -4.32 -27.12
CA MET A 509 16.14 -3.95 -26.21
C MET A 509 15.12 -5.07 -26.07
N VAL A 510 14.75 -5.38 -24.82
CA VAL A 510 13.54 -6.11 -24.44
C VAL A 510 12.82 -5.28 -23.38
N SER A 511 11.49 -5.23 -23.42
CA SER A 511 10.73 -4.42 -22.47
C SER A 511 10.27 -5.31 -21.33
N THR A 512 11.08 -5.47 -20.27
CA THR A 512 10.76 -6.36 -19.12
C THR A 512 10.52 -5.62 -17.80
N SER A 513 10.67 -4.29 -17.80
CA SER A 513 10.49 -3.43 -16.63
C SER A 513 9.46 -2.34 -16.89
N ASN A 514 8.32 -2.70 -17.50
CA ASN A 514 7.26 -1.76 -17.84
C ASN A 514 6.07 -1.88 -16.87
N THR A 515 5.17 -0.90 -16.87
CA THR A 515 3.91 -0.93 -16.10
C THR A 515 2.85 -0.09 -16.82
N TYR A 516 1.68 0.08 -16.23
CA TYR A 516 0.51 0.66 -16.87
C TYR A 516 0.34 2.14 -16.52
N ALA A 517 -0.05 2.92 -17.51
CA ALA A 517 -0.56 4.29 -17.33
C ALA A 517 -2.09 4.33 -17.42
N LEU A 518 -2.70 3.39 -18.16
CA LEU A 518 -4.14 3.34 -18.42
C LEU A 518 -4.66 1.90 -18.27
N CYS A 519 -5.97 1.76 -18.02
CA CYS A 519 -6.67 0.47 -18.03
C CYS A 519 -6.86 -0.13 -19.44
N SER A 520 -6.42 0.56 -20.49
CA SER A 520 -6.47 0.08 -21.87
C SER A 520 -5.09 0.21 -22.48
N VAL A 521 -4.48 -0.93 -22.81
CA VAL A 521 -3.18 -1.00 -23.46
C VAL A 521 -3.36 -1.42 -24.91
N GLU A 522 -2.81 -0.64 -25.83
CA GLU A 522 -2.71 -1.02 -27.24
C GLU A 522 -1.29 -1.49 -27.53
N VAL A 523 -1.15 -2.60 -28.26
CA VAL A 523 0.15 -3.11 -28.74
C VAL A 523 0.03 -3.40 -30.23
N GLU A 524 0.85 -2.75 -31.04
CA GLU A 524 1.01 -3.05 -32.46
C GLU A 524 2.39 -3.67 -32.68
N THR A 525 2.45 -4.81 -33.36
CA THR A 525 3.70 -5.52 -33.66
C THR A 525 3.65 -6.16 -35.05
N ASN A 526 4.77 -6.16 -35.76
CA ASN A 526 4.91 -6.83 -37.06
C ASN A 526 5.33 -8.30 -36.95
N THR A 527 5.75 -8.75 -35.77
CA THR A 527 6.17 -10.14 -35.52
C THR A 527 5.53 -10.64 -34.23
N PRO A 528 5.55 -11.97 -34.00
CA PRO A 528 5.10 -12.55 -32.73
C PRO A 528 5.86 -11.98 -31.54
N LEU A 529 5.15 -11.64 -30.47
CA LEU A 529 5.70 -11.15 -29.22
C LEU A 529 5.11 -11.91 -28.04
N ILE A 530 5.93 -12.25 -27.07
CA ILE A 530 5.46 -12.68 -25.76
C ILE A 530 5.02 -11.45 -24.98
N TRP A 531 3.77 -11.46 -24.54
CA TRP A 531 3.27 -10.57 -23.50
C TRP A 531 3.28 -11.32 -22.17
N SER A 532 3.81 -10.69 -21.12
CA SER A 532 3.78 -11.21 -19.76
C SER A 532 3.37 -10.12 -18.79
N MET A 533 2.60 -10.46 -17.76
CA MET A 533 2.16 -9.49 -16.76
C MET A 533 1.96 -10.09 -15.37
N GLY A 534 2.13 -9.26 -14.35
CA GLY A 534 1.77 -9.59 -12.97
C GLY A 534 0.26 -9.45 -12.74
N ILE A 535 -0.36 -10.46 -12.13
CA ILE A 535 -1.82 -10.57 -11.91
C ILE A 535 -2.22 -10.74 -10.43
N PHE A 536 -1.32 -11.14 -9.54
CA PHE A 536 -1.59 -11.29 -8.09
C PHE A 536 -0.53 -10.61 -7.21
N ASN A 537 -0.87 -10.35 -5.94
CA ASN A 537 0.12 -10.11 -4.90
C ASN A 537 0.78 -11.43 -4.51
N PHE A 538 2.08 -11.39 -4.16
CA PHE A 538 2.54 -12.29 -3.11
C PHE A 538 1.96 -11.72 -1.81
N SER A 539 1.05 -12.43 -1.14
CA SER A 539 1.18 -12.44 0.31
C SER A 539 2.52 -13.14 0.56
N ASP A 540 3.42 -12.48 1.28
CA ASP A 540 4.49 -13.22 1.95
C ASP A 540 3.75 -14.11 2.96
N ASP A 541 3.44 -15.35 2.55
CA ASP A 541 2.96 -16.40 3.45
C ASP A 541 4.04 -16.74 4.48
#